data_AF-A0A3S2Z7C0-F1
#
_entry.id   AF-A0A3S2Z7C0-F1
#
_cell.length_a   1.000
_cell.length_b   1.000
_cell.length_c   1.000
_cell.angle_alpha   90.00
_cell.angle_beta   90.00
_cell.angle_gamma   90.00
#
_symmetry.space_group_name_H-M   'P 1'
#
loop_
_entity.id
_entity.type
_entity.pdbx_description
1 polymer ?
#
loop_
_entity_poly.entity_id
_entity_poly.type
_entity_poly.pdbx_seq_one_letter_code
_entity_poly.pdbx_strand_id
1 'polypeptide(L)'
;MSYSYDVQTRHGKDWRGVQSFQSRTSALVRANGLIDSKESKAVRVVHIRRRPNDTIKEKTIFEQIVPEQKEKPIAAQSVDEAAYCEEAGDVFRLDARITISKVMSKYFERKLITACELVTDPGNLMMLAGDKPLLNQAFAFVGVVQAKSRGEDQQARIAELGNLYKAVLKLSEAVAEGLEPFVEIREAKGLDAALEAIDALEEPKRRGTMLALIGDRLRDEGDPALKVKSVLAFLSGDNPATSATALELIDNVIAEMLGSTDTLRVLLGRRTDLGEALFTAASIASGKWQPDKSASAALIELSDALAKHRFQLSKQALNRWVAKGLDSTTQLTREGQPADRQTFTRLLNGMLGNAGIYGGIESAKCLTQRARSALAANPDDQMLEPAIERVSDMIEEPSAKIGYLLDLSASSIINQGNAVTVLRKLAKVLGSMRTLDDFVPSATDEDEAEQVRGLVLRKIGASTLPAEVLQGLESRISSLKQSAGAPAAVAQDTTAKQSKDTEEAVTEVQEAAAPAEQKPKSNLRAFSTGDIIYTPNDDANEAYIIRTGLVKIVQPGPAGEQHERTLGPSEVLGELCLAGVPTRKATAIAAKDTELVAVPKSAFAKRLKGIADNDRMMAILLNAVLKEMRRMGE
;
A
#
# COMPACT_ATOMS: atom_id res chain seq x y z
N MET A 1 -1.65 -9.48 79.65
CA MET A 1 -1.61 -8.57 78.50
C MET A 1 -1.62 -9.43 77.25
N SER A 2 -2.62 -9.29 76.39
CA SER A 2 -2.65 -9.97 75.08
C SER A 2 -2.16 -9.00 74.01
N TYR A 3 -1.48 -9.53 72.99
CA TYR A 3 -1.09 -8.78 71.82
C TYR A 3 -1.47 -9.53 70.55
N SER A 4 -1.80 -8.81 69.48
CA SER A 4 -2.06 -9.36 68.15
C SER A 4 -1.51 -8.44 67.06
N TYR A 5 -1.37 -8.98 65.86
CA TYR A 5 -1.01 -8.26 64.65
C TYR A 5 -2.19 -8.31 63.70
N ASP A 6 -2.84 -7.18 63.49
CA ASP A 6 -4.03 -7.06 62.67
C ASP A 6 -3.64 -6.53 61.29
N VAL A 7 -3.94 -7.31 60.25
CA VAL A 7 -3.81 -6.91 58.85
C VAL A 7 -5.05 -6.14 58.47
N GLN A 8 -4.87 -4.92 57.97
CA GLN A 8 -5.95 -4.02 57.58
C GLN A 8 -5.77 -3.55 56.13
N THR A 9 -6.87 -3.46 55.38
CA THR A 9 -6.91 -2.92 54.01
C THR A 9 -7.64 -1.59 54.00
N ARG A 10 -7.31 -0.72 53.04
CA ARG A 10 -7.93 0.60 52.93
C ARG A 10 -9.15 0.56 52.02
N HIS A 11 -10.29 1.03 52.54
CA HIS A 11 -11.51 1.26 51.77
C HIS A 11 -11.88 2.75 51.86
N GLY A 12 -11.65 3.51 50.79
CA GLY A 12 -11.83 4.96 50.79
C GLY A 12 -10.85 5.68 51.73
N LYS A 13 -11.36 6.29 52.79
CA LYS A 13 -10.56 6.96 53.84
C LYS A 13 -10.31 6.08 55.07
N ASP A 14 -11.01 4.95 55.19
CA ASP A 14 -10.99 4.13 56.39
C ASP A 14 -10.15 2.86 56.20
N TRP A 15 -9.60 2.37 57.31
CA TRP A 15 -8.88 1.10 57.37
C TRP A 15 -9.78 0.04 57.99
N ARG A 16 -9.95 -1.09 57.30
CA ARG A 16 -10.76 -2.21 57.76
C ARG A 16 -9.90 -3.42 58.07
N GLY A 17 -10.13 -4.05 59.22
CA GLY A 17 -9.47 -5.29 59.59
C GLY A 17 -9.89 -6.43 58.67
N VAL A 18 -8.90 -7.14 58.13
CA VAL A 18 -9.08 -8.35 57.33
C VAL A 18 -8.87 -9.58 58.21
N GLN A 19 -7.76 -9.63 58.94
CA GLN A 19 -7.38 -10.79 59.73
C GLN A 19 -6.37 -10.45 60.83
N SER A 20 -6.48 -11.12 61.98
CA SER A 20 -5.57 -10.97 63.12
C SER A 20 -4.67 -12.20 63.29
N PHE A 21 -3.40 -11.97 63.62
CA PHE A 21 -2.38 -13.01 63.82
C PHE A 21 -1.67 -12.85 65.16
N GLN A 22 -1.17 -13.95 65.73
CA GLN A 22 -0.30 -13.91 66.92
C GLN A 22 1.18 -13.69 66.56
N SER A 23 1.56 -13.96 65.31
CA SER A 23 2.92 -13.82 64.79
C SER A 23 3.03 -12.63 63.83
N ARG A 24 4.08 -11.81 64.03
CA ARG A 24 4.42 -10.70 63.13
C ARG A 24 4.70 -11.19 61.71
N THR A 25 5.45 -12.29 61.58
CA THR A 25 5.87 -12.83 60.28
C THR A 25 4.67 -13.27 59.46
N SER A 26 3.71 -13.97 60.08
CA SER A 26 2.48 -14.41 59.40
C SER A 26 1.61 -13.25 58.93
N ALA A 27 1.50 -12.19 59.75
CA ALA A 27 0.78 -10.98 59.36
C ALA A 27 1.44 -10.25 58.18
N LEU A 28 2.77 -10.17 58.14
CA LEU A 28 3.51 -9.58 57.02
C LEU A 28 3.37 -10.40 55.73
N VAL A 29 3.42 -11.74 55.81
CA VAL A 29 3.21 -12.62 54.65
C VAL A 29 1.82 -12.42 54.07
N ARG A 30 0.78 -12.36 54.91
CA ARG A 30 -0.60 -12.08 54.45
C ARG A 30 -0.72 -10.67 53.86
N ALA A 31 -0.09 -9.68 54.47
CA ALA A 31 -0.13 -8.31 53.99
C ALA A 31 0.53 -8.15 52.60
N ASN A 32 1.70 -8.77 52.40
CA ASN A 32 2.36 -8.80 51.09
C ASN A 32 1.55 -9.61 50.06
N GLY A 33 1.00 -10.75 50.46
CA GLY A 33 0.16 -11.57 49.58
C GLY A 33 -1.07 -10.82 49.04
N LEU A 34 -1.71 -9.97 49.85
CA LEU A 34 -2.84 -9.12 49.43
C LEU A 34 -2.43 -8.05 48.39
N ILE A 35 -1.17 -7.64 48.39
CA ILE A 35 -0.61 -6.69 47.42
C ILE A 35 -0.21 -7.42 46.14
N ASP A 36 0.48 -8.56 46.27
CA ASP A 36 0.95 -9.36 45.15
C ASP A 36 -0.22 -9.95 44.34
N SER A 37 -1.32 -10.33 45.01
CA SER A 37 -2.55 -10.80 44.34
C SER A 37 -3.43 -9.69 43.78
N LYS A 38 -3.04 -8.41 43.98
CA LYS A 38 -3.80 -7.21 43.58
C LYS A 38 -5.20 -7.10 44.20
N GLU A 39 -5.50 -7.86 45.26
CA GLU A 39 -6.76 -7.79 46.01
C GLU A 39 -6.93 -6.46 46.77
N SER A 40 -5.83 -5.76 47.08
CA SER A 40 -5.89 -4.46 47.77
C SER A 40 -4.74 -3.54 47.36
N LYS A 41 -5.07 -2.27 47.09
CA LYS A 41 -4.09 -1.23 46.70
C LYS A 41 -3.37 -0.60 47.90
N ALA A 42 -3.82 -0.87 49.12
CA ALA A 42 -3.19 -0.36 50.34
C ALA A 42 -3.45 -1.33 51.50
N VAL A 43 -2.37 -1.75 52.15
CA VAL A 43 -2.38 -2.69 53.28
C VAL A 43 -1.50 -2.16 54.40
N ARG A 44 -1.94 -2.34 55.64
CA ARG A 44 -1.10 -2.09 56.82
C ARG A 44 -1.22 -3.22 57.83
N VAL A 45 -0.18 -3.41 58.62
CA VAL A 45 -0.18 -4.32 59.78
C VAL A 45 -0.04 -3.49 61.04
N VAL A 46 -1.00 -3.64 61.95
CA VAL A 46 -1.08 -2.92 63.21
C VAL A 46 -0.84 -3.89 64.36
N HIS A 47 0.14 -3.59 65.20
CA HIS A 47 0.36 -4.31 66.43
C HIS A 47 -0.53 -3.75 67.54
N ILE A 48 -1.44 -4.59 68.04
CA ILE A 48 -2.43 -4.24 69.05
C ILE A 48 -1.97 -4.81 70.39
N ARG A 49 -1.89 -3.97 71.42
CA ARG A 49 -1.63 -4.39 72.81
C ARG A 49 -2.85 -4.06 73.67
N ARG A 50 -3.45 -5.08 74.30
CA ARG A 50 -4.59 -4.91 75.22
C ARG A 50 -4.12 -4.96 76.67
N ARG A 51 -4.44 -3.90 77.41
CA ARG A 51 -4.21 -3.81 78.87
C ARG A 51 -5.45 -4.24 79.65
N PRO A 52 -5.33 -4.64 80.91
CA PRO A 52 -6.47 -5.07 81.74
C PRO A 52 -7.56 -4.01 81.93
N ASN A 53 -7.23 -2.72 81.83
CA ASN A 53 -8.18 -1.60 81.98
C ASN A 53 -8.85 -1.21 80.64
N ASP A 54 -9.06 -2.20 79.76
CA ASP A 54 -9.71 -2.06 78.45
C ASP A 54 -9.10 -1.02 77.48
N THR A 55 -7.89 -0.55 77.78
CA THR A 55 -7.17 0.42 76.94
C THR A 55 -6.41 -0.32 75.84
N ILE A 56 -6.77 -0.05 74.60
CA ILE A 56 -6.12 -0.60 73.40
C ILE A 56 -5.02 0.37 72.95
N LYS A 57 -3.78 -0.12 72.83
CA LYS A 57 -2.71 0.63 72.16
C LYS A 57 -2.38 -0.03 70.82
N GLU A 58 -2.55 0.74 69.75
CA GLU A 58 -2.24 0.35 68.39
C GLU A 58 -0.93 0.99 67.93
N LYS A 59 -0.07 0.21 67.25
CA LYS A 59 1.13 0.72 66.59
C LYS A 59 1.25 0.09 65.21
N THR A 60 1.18 0.89 64.16
CA THR A 60 1.47 0.43 62.79
C THR A 60 2.93 -0.03 62.71
N ILE A 61 3.15 -1.24 62.24
CA ILE A 61 4.48 -1.85 62.10
C ILE A 61 4.89 -2.07 60.64
N PHE A 62 3.93 -1.99 59.72
CA PHE A 62 4.13 -2.09 58.29
C PHE A 62 2.97 -1.38 57.62
N GLU A 63 3.25 -0.58 56.61
CA GLU A 63 2.25 0.05 55.76
C GLU A 63 2.82 0.11 54.36
N GLN A 64 2.06 -0.40 53.40
CA GLN A 64 2.40 -0.33 51.99
C GLN A 64 1.17 0.12 51.23
N ILE A 65 1.30 1.25 50.55
CA ILE A 65 0.32 1.80 49.64
C ILE A 65 0.93 1.66 48.26
N VAL A 66 0.31 0.86 47.40
CA VAL A 66 0.65 0.84 45.98
C VAL A 66 0.11 2.15 45.41
N PRO A 67 0.97 3.10 44.98
CA PRO A 67 0.47 4.31 44.34
C PRO A 67 -0.36 3.90 43.15
N GLU A 68 -1.57 4.47 43.02
CA GLU A 68 -2.30 4.36 41.76
C GLU A 68 -1.38 4.92 40.68
N GLN A 69 -0.87 4.05 39.82
CA GLN A 69 -0.32 4.51 38.56
C GLN A 69 -1.49 5.19 37.87
N LYS A 70 -1.52 6.53 37.90
CA LYS A 70 -2.44 7.30 37.08
C LYS A 70 -2.19 6.85 35.66
N GLU A 71 -3.13 6.11 35.11
CA GLU A 71 -3.05 5.67 33.73
C GLU A 71 -2.82 6.92 32.88
N LYS A 72 -1.86 6.84 31.96
CA LYS A 72 -1.52 7.99 31.12
C LYS A 72 -2.80 8.49 30.44
N PRO A 73 -3.01 9.82 30.36
CA PRO A 73 -4.14 10.37 29.64
C PRO A 73 -4.06 9.92 28.17
N ILE A 74 -5.20 9.56 27.61
CA ILE A 74 -5.32 9.17 26.21
C ILE A 74 -5.24 10.46 25.39
N ALA A 75 -4.49 10.45 24.30
CA ALA A 75 -4.39 11.57 23.37
C ALA A 75 -4.96 11.17 22.01
N ALA A 76 -5.69 12.11 21.38
CA ALA A 76 -6.12 11.95 20.01
C ALA A 76 -4.92 11.91 19.05
N GLN A 77 -5.08 11.28 17.89
CA GLN A 77 -4.06 11.19 16.86
C GLN A 77 -4.33 12.22 15.76
N SER A 78 -3.27 12.85 15.24
CA SER A 78 -3.38 13.68 14.04
C SER A 78 -3.67 12.83 12.80
N VAL A 79 -4.34 13.42 11.82
CA VAL A 79 -4.65 12.81 10.53
C VAL A 79 -4.35 13.79 9.40
N ASP A 80 -4.02 13.27 8.22
CA ASP A 80 -3.76 14.09 7.03
C ASP A 80 -5.04 14.39 6.23
N GLU A 81 -6.02 13.51 6.37
CA GLU A 81 -7.33 13.58 5.70
C GLU A 81 -8.43 13.23 6.70
N ALA A 82 -9.56 13.93 6.58
CA ALA A 82 -10.73 13.75 7.42
C ALA A 82 -12.00 13.92 6.58
N ALA A 83 -12.93 12.96 6.69
CA ALA A 83 -14.23 13.05 6.03
C ALA A 83 -15.03 14.24 6.59
N TYR A 84 -15.73 14.97 5.72
CA TYR A 84 -16.48 16.16 6.09
C TYR A 84 -17.95 15.81 6.39
N CYS A 85 -18.38 16.02 7.63
CA CYS A 85 -19.79 15.86 8.03
C CYS A 85 -20.51 17.21 8.01
N GLU A 86 -21.55 17.34 7.20
CA GLU A 86 -22.43 18.51 7.13
C GLU A 86 -23.55 18.40 8.16
N GLU A 87 -24.06 17.18 8.37
CA GLU A 87 -25.13 16.91 9.33
C GLU A 87 -24.80 15.74 10.28
N ALA A 88 -25.61 15.55 11.32
CA ALA A 88 -25.38 14.50 12.31
C ALA A 88 -25.39 13.09 11.69
N GLY A 89 -26.24 12.85 10.69
CA GLY A 89 -26.36 11.56 10.00
C GLY A 89 -25.12 11.15 9.21
N ASP A 90 -24.27 12.10 8.83
CA ASP A 90 -23.04 11.84 8.10
C ASP A 90 -22.02 11.05 8.91
N VAL A 91 -22.12 11.09 10.25
CA VAL A 91 -21.23 10.33 11.15
C VAL A 91 -21.36 8.82 10.94
N PHE A 92 -22.50 8.37 10.40
CA PHE A 92 -22.76 6.97 10.10
C PHE A 92 -22.12 6.52 8.78
N ARG A 93 -21.56 7.40 7.96
CA ARG A 93 -20.86 6.99 6.73
C ARG A 93 -19.50 6.36 7.06
N LEU A 94 -19.05 5.42 6.22
CA LEU A 94 -17.80 4.68 6.47
C LEU A 94 -16.57 5.58 6.55
N ASP A 95 -16.47 6.59 5.67
CA ASP A 95 -15.37 7.54 5.64
C ASP A 95 -15.27 8.38 6.92
N ALA A 96 -16.42 8.79 7.48
CA ALA A 96 -16.50 9.45 8.79
C ALA A 96 -16.03 8.50 9.91
N ARG A 97 -16.50 7.24 9.92
CA ARG A 97 -16.10 6.27 10.94
C ARG A 97 -14.63 5.86 10.83
N ILE A 98 -14.06 5.77 9.62
CA ILE A 98 -12.60 5.61 9.42
C ILE A 98 -11.83 6.80 9.99
N THR A 99 -12.31 8.02 9.78
CA THR A 99 -11.68 9.24 10.35
C THR A 99 -11.69 9.17 11.87
N ILE A 100 -12.83 8.82 12.47
CA ILE A 100 -12.99 8.63 13.92
C ILE A 100 -12.03 7.55 14.42
N SER A 101 -11.97 6.38 13.77
CA SER A 101 -11.05 5.28 14.12
C SER A 101 -9.58 5.67 14.10
N LYS A 102 -9.15 6.51 13.15
CA LYS A 102 -7.76 6.99 13.10
C LYS A 102 -7.48 7.94 14.27
N VAL A 103 -8.31 8.97 14.44
CA VAL A 103 -8.14 10.02 15.47
C VAL A 103 -8.25 9.44 16.88
N MET A 104 -9.18 8.50 17.09
CA MET A 104 -9.52 7.93 18.39
C MET A 104 -8.90 6.54 18.63
N SER A 105 -7.94 6.11 17.82
CA SER A 105 -7.34 4.77 17.90
C SER A 105 -6.89 4.37 19.31
N LYS A 106 -6.21 5.27 20.05
CA LYS A 106 -5.79 5.00 21.44
C LYS A 106 -6.94 4.89 22.44
N TYR A 107 -8.05 5.57 22.17
CA TYR A 107 -9.26 5.44 22.96
C TYR A 107 -9.91 4.08 22.71
N PHE A 108 -10.03 3.68 21.45
CA PHE A 108 -10.57 2.38 21.04
C PHE A 108 -9.74 1.20 21.52
N GLU A 109 -8.41 1.27 21.43
CA GLU A 109 -7.51 0.26 22.01
C GLU A 109 -7.75 0.06 23.52
N ARG A 110 -8.03 1.14 24.28
CA ARG A 110 -8.22 1.07 25.73
C ARG A 110 -9.65 0.74 26.16
N LYS A 111 -10.65 1.15 25.37
CA LYS A 111 -12.06 0.90 25.64
C LYS A 111 -12.57 -0.39 25.02
N LEU A 112 -11.80 -1.00 24.12
CA LEU A 112 -12.15 -2.22 23.39
C LEU A 112 -13.45 -2.07 22.58
N ILE A 113 -13.67 -0.89 21.99
CA ILE A 113 -14.84 -0.59 21.13
C ILE A 113 -14.41 -0.12 19.75
N THR A 114 -15.33 -0.18 18.79
CA THR A 114 -15.17 0.31 17.41
C THR A 114 -15.80 1.70 17.21
N ALA A 115 -15.55 2.34 16.06
CA ALA A 115 -16.25 3.58 15.74
C ALA A 115 -17.74 3.34 15.50
N CYS A 116 -18.11 2.20 14.90
CA CYS A 116 -19.50 1.73 14.80
C CYS A 116 -20.19 1.77 16.18
N GLU A 117 -19.64 1.06 17.17
CA GLU A 117 -20.20 1.04 18.54
C GLU A 117 -20.19 2.41 19.20
N LEU A 118 -19.18 3.25 18.94
CA LEU A 118 -19.15 4.61 19.49
C LEU A 118 -20.31 5.45 18.95
N VAL A 119 -20.58 5.44 17.64
CA VAL A 119 -21.57 6.37 17.06
C VAL A 119 -23.00 5.87 17.22
N THR A 120 -23.21 4.56 17.38
CA THR A 120 -24.54 3.96 17.56
C THR A 120 -24.97 3.79 19.01
N ASP A 121 -24.05 3.92 19.97
CA ASP A 121 -24.34 3.77 21.40
C ASP A 121 -24.22 5.12 22.14
N PRO A 122 -25.33 5.68 22.67
CA PRO A 122 -25.29 6.96 23.36
C PRO A 122 -24.48 6.91 24.66
N GLY A 123 -24.39 5.75 25.32
CA GLY A 123 -23.57 5.57 26.52
C GLY A 123 -22.07 5.72 26.22
N ASN A 124 -21.60 5.16 25.11
CA ASN A 124 -20.22 5.34 24.64
C ASN A 124 -19.91 6.81 24.31
N LEU A 125 -20.85 7.52 23.65
CA LEU A 125 -20.71 8.95 23.40
C LEU A 125 -20.63 9.73 24.73
N MET A 126 -21.55 9.51 25.67
CA MET A 126 -21.52 10.18 26.97
C MET A 126 -20.23 9.91 27.74
N MET A 127 -19.70 8.68 27.67
CA MET A 127 -18.42 8.34 28.28
C MET A 127 -17.26 9.13 27.65
N LEU A 128 -17.24 9.28 26.32
CA LEU A 128 -16.27 10.11 25.61
C LEU A 128 -16.41 11.60 25.97
N ALA A 129 -17.63 12.11 26.10
CA ALA A 129 -17.89 13.50 26.52
C ALA A 129 -17.33 13.83 27.92
N GLY A 130 -17.18 12.81 28.78
CA GLY A 130 -16.52 12.92 30.07
C GLY A 130 -15.04 13.30 29.98
N ASP A 131 -14.36 12.90 28.89
CA ASP A 131 -12.95 13.24 28.61
C ASP A 131 -12.85 14.46 27.69
N LYS A 132 -13.21 15.63 28.23
CA LYS A 132 -13.19 16.91 27.49
C LYS A 132 -11.84 17.21 26.84
N PRO A 133 -10.68 17.00 27.49
CA PRO A 133 -9.38 17.22 26.85
C PRO A 133 -9.20 16.39 25.58
N LEU A 134 -9.50 15.09 25.63
CA LEU A 134 -9.39 14.20 24.47
C LEU A 134 -10.35 14.64 23.36
N LEU A 135 -11.61 14.93 23.70
CA LEU A 135 -12.63 15.31 22.72
C LEU A 135 -12.30 16.64 22.02
N ASN A 136 -11.87 17.65 22.78
CA ASN A 136 -11.45 18.93 22.21
C ASN A 136 -10.21 18.79 21.33
N GLN A 137 -9.27 17.92 21.70
CA GLN A 137 -8.11 17.61 20.89
C GLN A 137 -8.49 16.95 19.56
N ALA A 138 -9.45 16.01 19.60
CA ALA A 138 -9.98 15.37 18.40
C ALA A 138 -10.65 16.39 17.47
N PHE A 139 -11.50 17.28 17.99
CA PHE A 139 -12.11 18.35 17.20
C PHE A 139 -11.07 19.29 16.59
N ALA A 140 -10.01 19.64 17.33
CA ALA A 140 -8.94 20.47 16.79
C ALA A 140 -8.23 19.80 15.60
N PHE A 141 -7.86 18.52 15.72
CA PHE A 141 -7.21 17.79 14.62
C PHE A 141 -8.11 17.66 13.39
N VAL A 142 -9.37 17.26 13.58
CA VAL A 142 -10.32 17.09 12.47
C VAL A 142 -10.69 18.44 11.85
N GLY A 143 -10.97 19.45 12.68
CA GLY A 143 -11.41 20.77 12.24
C GLY A 143 -10.36 21.50 11.41
N VAL A 144 -9.07 21.41 11.79
CA VAL A 144 -7.97 22.00 10.99
C VAL A 144 -7.88 21.36 9.61
N VAL A 145 -7.98 20.03 9.52
CA VAL A 145 -7.88 19.29 8.24
C VAL A 145 -9.08 19.59 7.35
N GLN A 146 -10.30 19.56 7.90
CA GLN A 146 -11.53 19.88 7.16
C GLN A 146 -11.57 21.34 6.69
N ALA A 147 -11.20 22.28 7.57
CA ALA A 147 -11.20 23.70 7.22
C ALA A 147 -10.20 23.99 6.09
N LYS A 148 -9.01 23.38 6.12
CA LYS A 148 -8.00 23.51 5.07
C LYS A 148 -8.50 22.95 3.72
N SER A 149 -9.22 21.83 3.71
CA SER A 149 -9.67 21.20 2.46
C SER A 149 -10.80 21.96 1.77
N ARG A 150 -11.62 22.72 2.52
CA ARG A 150 -12.72 23.54 1.99
C ARG A 150 -12.45 25.06 1.96
N GLY A 151 -11.31 25.51 2.48
CA GLY A 151 -11.00 26.93 2.59
C GLY A 151 -11.86 27.67 3.62
N GLU A 152 -12.31 26.97 4.66
CA GLU A 152 -13.15 27.50 5.74
C GLU A 152 -12.32 28.03 6.92
N ASP A 153 -12.95 28.79 7.82
CA ASP A 153 -12.30 29.22 9.06
C ASP A 153 -12.12 28.05 10.04
N GLN A 154 -10.90 27.87 10.55
CA GLN A 154 -10.55 26.74 11.42
C GLN A 154 -11.31 26.75 12.74
N GLN A 155 -11.46 27.92 13.38
CA GLN A 155 -12.10 28.02 14.69
C GLN A 155 -13.62 27.83 14.58
N ALA A 156 -14.22 28.40 13.53
CA ALA A 156 -15.62 28.19 13.21
C ALA A 156 -15.91 26.70 12.99
N ARG A 157 -15.08 26.00 12.21
CA ARG A 157 -15.28 24.57 11.94
C ARG A 157 -15.10 23.70 13.20
N ILE A 158 -14.13 24.00 14.05
CA ILE A 158 -13.96 23.31 15.34
C ILE A 158 -15.20 23.50 16.24
N ALA A 159 -15.74 24.71 16.30
CA ALA A 159 -16.97 24.98 17.07
C ALA A 159 -18.18 24.23 16.48
N GLU A 160 -18.29 24.17 15.16
CA GLU A 160 -19.33 23.42 14.45
C GLU A 160 -19.26 21.92 14.75
N LEU A 161 -18.06 21.32 14.76
CA LEU A 161 -17.87 19.92 15.15
C LEU A 161 -18.39 19.64 16.57
N GLY A 162 -18.21 20.58 17.50
CA GLY A 162 -18.78 20.49 18.85
C GLY A 162 -20.31 20.51 18.87
N ASN A 163 -20.95 21.25 17.96
CA ASN A 163 -22.40 21.26 17.80
C ASN A 163 -22.91 19.99 17.11
N LEU A 164 -22.22 19.54 16.06
CA LEU A 164 -22.48 18.28 15.38
C LEU A 164 -22.42 17.10 16.34
N TYR A 165 -21.42 17.06 17.23
CA TYR A 165 -21.32 16.02 18.25
C TYR A 165 -22.56 15.94 19.15
N LYS A 166 -23.10 17.08 19.59
CA LYS A 166 -24.34 17.12 20.38
C LYS A 166 -25.55 16.63 19.57
N ALA A 167 -25.60 16.96 18.27
CA ALA A 167 -26.65 16.48 17.38
C ALA A 167 -26.54 14.97 17.13
N VAL A 168 -25.31 14.45 17.00
CA VAL A 168 -25.02 13.02 16.91
C VAL A 168 -25.47 12.28 18.16
N LEU A 169 -25.19 12.81 19.35
CA LEU A 169 -25.65 12.21 20.61
C LEU A 169 -27.19 12.07 20.63
N LYS A 170 -27.92 13.13 20.30
CA LYS A 170 -29.40 13.09 20.22
C LYS A 170 -29.92 12.11 19.18
N LEU A 171 -29.26 12.04 18.02
CA LEU A 171 -29.62 11.10 16.97
C LEU A 171 -29.37 9.65 17.40
N SER A 172 -28.24 9.40 18.09
CA SER A 172 -27.87 8.10 18.65
C SER A 172 -28.85 7.65 19.74
N GLU A 173 -29.28 8.56 20.62
CA GLU A 173 -30.37 8.31 21.59
C GLU A 173 -31.66 7.87 20.89
N ALA A 174 -32.11 8.63 19.88
CA ALA A 174 -33.32 8.30 19.13
C ALA A 174 -33.24 6.99 18.32
N VAL A 175 -32.03 6.60 17.88
CA VAL A 175 -31.75 5.30 17.25
C VAL A 175 -31.83 4.19 18.28
N ALA A 176 -31.16 4.33 19.43
CA ALA A 176 -31.13 3.33 20.50
C ALA A 176 -32.53 3.06 21.09
N GLU A 177 -33.34 4.10 21.30
CA GLU A 177 -34.72 3.98 21.80
C GLU A 177 -35.62 3.15 20.87
N GLY A 178 -35.35 3.16 19.56
CA GLY A 178 -36.15 2.47 18.55
C GLY A 178 -35.56 1.14 18.08
N LEU A 179 -34.47 0.66 18.68
CA LEU A 179 -33.69 -0.46 18.14
C LEU A 179 -34.31 -1.84 18.44
N GLU A 180 -34.88 -2.01 19.64
CA GLU A 180 -35.31 -3.31 20.18
C GLU A 180 -36.19 -4.13 19.22
N PRO A 181 -37.25 -3.57 18.57
CA PRO A 181 -38.09 -4.35 17.67
C PRO A 181 -37.31 -4.96 16.49
N PHE A 182 -36.27 -4.27 16.01
CA PHE A 182 -35.45 -4.77 14.90
C PHE A 182 -34.44 -5.82 15.37
N VAL A 183 -33.97 -5.74 16.61
CA VAL A 183 -33.13 -6.78 17.24
C VAL A 183 -33.94 -8.07 17.38
N GLU A 184 -35.18 -7.99 17.86
CA GLU A 184 -36.08 -9.14 17.95
C GLU A 184 -36.32 -9.79 16.57
N ILE A 185 -36.54 -8.98 15.52
CA ILE A 185 -36.70 -9.48 14.14
C ILE A 185 -35.40 -10.16 13.66
N ARG A 186 -34.24 -9.55 13.91
CA ARG A 186 -32.91 -10.10 13.53
C ARG A 186 -32.68 -11.47 14.16
N GLU A 187 -33.01 -11.61 15.44
CA GLU A 187 -32.81 -12.87 16.17
C GLU A 187 -33.80 -13.96 15.74
N ALA A 188 -35.05 -13.58 15.42
CA ALA A 188 -36.08 -14.53 15.02
C ALA A 188 -36.00 -14.95 13.55
N LYS A 189 -35.60 -14.04 12.65
CA LYS A 189 -35.72 -14.20 11.18
C LYS A 189 -34.45 -13.90 10.40
N GLY A 190 -33.37 -13.49 11.07
CA GLY A 190 -32.10 -13.14 10.45
C GLY A 190 -31.99 -11.67 10.03
N LEU A 191 -30.78 -11.27 9.63
CA LEU A 191 -30.43 -9.88 9.34
C LEU A 191 -31.26 -9.27 8.21
N ASP A 192 -31.48 -10.00 7.12
CA ASP A 192 -32.22 -9.49 5.95
C ASP A 192 -33.64 -9.03 6.30
N ALA A 193 -34.37 -9.82 7.10
CA ALA A 193 -35.73 -9.47 7.53
C ALA A 193 -35.75 -8.22 8.42
N ALA A 194 -34.70 -8.02 9.24
CA ALA A 194 -34.58 -6.83 10.06
C ALA A 194 -34.28 -5.59 9.20
N LEU A 195 -33.43 -5.73 8.18
CA LEU A 195 -33.13 -4.64 7.24
C LEU A 195 -34.35 -4.24 6.41
N GLU A 196 -35.14 -5.20 5.94
CA GLU A 196 -36.40 -4.93 5.24
C GLU A 196 -37.38 -4.15 6.12
N ALA A 197 -37.47 -4.49 7.42
CA ALA A 197 -38.30 -3.75 8.37
C ALA A 197 -37.78 -2.31 8.62
N ILE A 198 -36.46 -2.11 8.55
CA ILE A 198 -35.82 -0.80 8.75
C ILE A 198 -36.02 0.13 7.55
N ASP A 199 -36.25 -0.40 6.34
CA ASP A 199 -36.40 0.42 5.13
C ASP A 199 -37.60 1.39 5.18
N ALA A 200 -38.56 1.17 6.09
CA ALA A 200 -39.65 2.12 6.35
C ALA A 200 -39.24 3.37 7.15
N LEU A 201 -38.02 3.42 7.70
CA LEU A 201 -37.52 4.57 8.45
C LEU A 201 -36.97 5.65 7.51
N GLU A 202 -37.13 6.91 7.89
CA GLU A 202 -36.54 8.05 7.19
C GLU A 202 -35.03 8.21 7.51
N GLU A 203 -34.29 8.77 6.56
CA GLU A 203 -32.91 9.22 6.82
C GLU A 203 -32.90 10.42 7.78
N PRO A 204 -31.88 10.58 8.64
CA PRO A 204 -30.71 9.71 8.82
C PRO A 204 -30.93 8.54 9.80
N LYS A 205 -32.14 8.40 10.36
CA LYS A 205 -32.44 7.38 11.38
C LYS A 205 -32.31 5.97 10.81
N ARG A 206 -32.77 5.75 9.58
CA ARG A 206 -32.63 4.48 8.86
C ARG A 206 -31.19 3.95 8.88
N ARG A 207 -30.22 4.74 8.37
CA ARG A 207 -28.80 4.37 8.35
C ARG A 207 -28.23 4.13 9.75
N GLY A 208 -28.60 4.98 10.71
CA GLY A 208 -28.19 4.82 12.11
C GLY A 208 -28.68 3.50 12.70
N THR A 209 -29.95 3.14 12.48
CA THR A 209 -30.55 1.89 12.96
C THR A 209 -29.94 0.65 12.28
N MET A 210 -29.65 0.71 10.97
CA MET A 210 -28.93 -0.38 10.28
C MET A 210 -27.56 -0.67 10.92
N LEU A 211 -26.77 0.37 11.20
CA LEU A 211 -25.48 0.20 11.88
C LEU A 211 -25.64 -0.26 13.33
N ALA A 212 -26.63 0.28 14.04
CA ALA A 212 -26.88 -0.07 15.43
C ALA A 212 -27.26 -1.56 15.59
N LEU A 213 -27.92 -2.18 14.61
CA LEU A 213 -28.13 -3.63 14.60
C LEU A 213 -26.83 -4.44 14.61
N ILE A 214 -25.79 -3.95 13.91
CA ILE A 214 -24.48 -4.60 13.96
C ILE A 214 -23.76 -4.24 15.26
N GLY A 215 -23.78 -2.97 15.65
CA GLY A 215 -23.17 -2.47 16.89
C GLY A 215 -23.66 -3.19 18.15
N ASP A 216 -24.96 -3.48 18.22
CA ASP A 216 -25.57 -4.24 19.31
C ASP A 216 -24.93 -5.64 19.47
N ARG A 217 -24.62 -6.31 18.35
CA ARG A 217 -23.96 -7.63 18.38
C ARG A 217 -22.51 -7.58 18.89
N LEU A 218 -21.89 -6.40 18.90
CA LEU A 218 -20.49 -6.20 19.30
C LEU A 218 -20.31 -5.84 20.77
N ARG A 219 -21.39 -5.41 21.46
CA ARG A 219 -21.35 -4.75 22.77
C ARG A 219 -20.60 -5.55 23.86
N ASP A 220 -20.78 -6.86 23.88
CA ASP A 220 -20.24 -7.74 24.95
C ASP A 220 -18.92 -8.41 24.58
N GLU A 221 -18.42 -8.18 23.37
CA GLU A 221 -17.14 -8.73 22.92
C GLU A 221 -16.06 -7.67 23.06
N GLY A 222 -14.90 -8.03 23.62
CA GLY A 222 -13.76 -7.12 23.76
C GLY A 222 -12.61 -7.45 22.82
N ASP A 223 -12.54 -8.70 22.35
CA ASP A 223 -11.48 -9.17 21.46
C ASP A 223 -11.78 -8.73 20.00
N PRO A 224 -10.87 -7.98 19.36
CA PRO A 224 -11.10 -7.48 18.00
C PRO A 224 -11.32 -8.58 16.95
N ALA A 225 -10.69 -9.76 17.09
CA ALA A 225 -10.87 -10.86 16.16
C ALA A 225 -12.23 -11.55 16.37
N LEU A 226 -12.67 -11.67 17.63
CA LEU A 226 -14.02 -12.17 17.92
C LEU A 226 -15.11 -11.20 17.47
N LYS A 227 -14.88 -9.88 17.52
CA LYS A 227 -15.79 -8.89 16.91
C LYS A 227 -15.97 -9.10 15.41
N VAL A 228 -14.87 -9.27 14.68
CA VAL A 228 -14.91 -9.57 13.23
C VAL A 228 -15.71 -10.84 12.98
N LYS A 229 -15.44 -11.90 13.75
CA LYS A 229 -16.20 -13.16 13.68
C LYS A 229 -17.70 -12.97 13.97
N SER A 230 -18.05 -12.16 14.98
CA SER A 230 -19.45 -11.87 15.32
C SER A 230 -20.21 -11.17 14.20
N VAL A 231 -19.56 -10.29 13.42
CA VAL A 231 -20.18 -9.69 12.23
C VAL A 231 -20.28 -10.71 11.09
N LEU A 232 -19.22 -11.50 10.84
CA LEU A 232 -19.23 -12.53 9.79
C LEU A 232 -20.24 -13.66 10.08
N ALA A 233 -20.62 -13.87 11.33
CA ALA A 233 -21.64 -14.82 11.71
C ALA A 233 -23.01 -14.53 11.06
N PHE A 234 -23.28 -13.29 10.65
CA PHE A 234 -24.50 -12.96 9.87
C PHE A 234 -24.55 -13.62 8.48
N LEU A 235 -23.41 -14.09 7.97
CA LEU A 235 -23.33 -14.86 6.72
C LEU A 235 -23.56 -16.37 6.94
N SER A 236 -23.43 -16.83 8.18
CA SER A 236 -23.47 -18.25 8.55
C SER A 236 -24.87 -18.63 9.05
N GLY A 237 -25.77 -19.02 8.14
CA GLY A 237 -27.10 -19.53 8.50
C GLY A 237 -27.84 -20.19 7.33
N ASP A 238 -28.91 -20.94 7.62
CA ASP A 238 -29.76 -21.66 6.65
C ASP A 238 -30.63 -20.72 5.77
N ASN A 239 -30.34 -19.41 5.75
CA ASN A 239 -31.13 -18.44 5.00
C ASN A 239 -30.79 -18.51 3.50
N PRO A 240 -31.78 -18.29 2.61
CA PRO A 240 -31.51 -18.05 1.20
C PRO A 240 -30.50 -16.89 1.05
N ALA A 241 -29.71 -16.91 -0.02
CA ALA A 241 -28.59 -16.00 -0.28
C ALA A 241 -28.76 -14.60 0.35
N THR A 242 -27.85 -14.23 1.25
CA THR A 242 -27.80 -12.93 1.94
C THR A 242 -28.00 -11.77 0.95
N SER A 243 -28.86 -10.81 1.29
CA SER A 243 -29.17 -9.69 0.40
C SER A 243 -27.95 -8.81 0.12
N ALA A 244 -27.98 -8.09 -1.01
CA ALA A 244 -26.94 -7.12 -1.35
C ALA A 244 -26.76 -6.05 -0.26
N THR A 245 -27.87 -5.55 0.31
CA THR A 245 -27.84 -4.55 1.39
C THR A 245 -27.18 -5.09 2.66
N ALA A 246 -27.45 -6.35 3.04
CA ALA A 246 -26.79 -6.99 4.17
C ALA A 246 -25.29 -7.20 3.91
N LEU A 247 -24.91 -7.66 2.71
CA LEU A 247 -23.51 -7.82 2.32
C LEU A 247 -22.75 -6.48 2.34
N GLU A 248 -23.36 -5.42 1.83
CA GLU A 248 -22.78 -4.07 1.86
C GLU A 248 -22.60 -3.55 3.29
N LEU A 249 -23.60 -3.75 4.16
CA LEU A 249 -23.52 -3.35 5.57
C LEU A 249 -22.41 -4.12 6.32
N ILE A 250 -22.32 -5.43 6.10
CA ILE A 250 -21.28 -6.28 6.70
C ILE A 250 -19.89 -5.83 6.20
N ASP A 251 -19.70 -5.68 4.89
CA ASP A 251 -18.44 -5.22 4.31
C ASP A 251 -18.05 -3.83 4.85
N ASN A 252 -19.03 -2.95 5.05
CA ASN A 252 -18.82 -1.62 5.62
C ASN A 252 -18.21 -1.68 7.04
N VAL A 253 -18.78 -2.50 7.92
CA VAL A 253 -18.32 -2.63 9.30
C VAL A 253 -16.99 -3.39 9.38
N ILE A 254 -16.82 -4.46 8.61
CA ILE A 254 -15.55 -5.19 8.53
C ILE A 254 -14.44 -4.28 8.00
N ALA A 255 -14.69 -3.49 6.95
CA ALA A 255 -13.71 -2.56 6.39
C ALA A 255 -13.25 -1.50 7.41
N GLU A 256 -14.17 -1.00 8.25
CA GLU A 256 -13.81 -0.11 9.37
C GLU A 256 -12.89 -0.81 10.37
N MET A 257 -13.25 -2.02 10.80
CA MET A 257 -12.46 -2.81 11.76
C MET A 257 -11.06 -3.14 11.21
N LEU A 258 -10.95 -3.54 9.95
CA LEU A 258 -9.68 -3.81 9.28
C LEU A 258 -8.85 -2.54 9.06
N GLY A 259 -9.45 -1.35 9.13
CA GLY A 259 -8.73 -0.08 9.18
C GLY A 259 -7.89 0.10 10.46
N SER A 260 -8.18 -0.65 11.52
CA SER A 260 -7.42 -0.62 12.77
C SER A 260 -6.19 -1.53 12.69
N THR A 261 -5.02 -0.94 12.95
CA THR A 261 -3.75 -1.70 13.05
C THR A 261 -3.80 -2.74 14.16
N ASP A 262 -4.53 -2.46 15.24
CA ASP A 262 -4.65 -3.38 16.37
C ASP A 262 -5.48 -4.62 16.00
N THR A 263 -6.66 -4.41 15.41
CA THR A 263 -7.51 -5.50 14.91
C THR A 263 -6.77 -6.39 13.94
N LEU A 264 -6.06 -5.80 12.97
CA LEU A 264 -5.23 -6.57 12.03
C LEU A 264 -4.12 -7.35 12.73
N ARG A 265 -3.46 -6.77 13.73
CA ARG A 265 -2.42 -7.48 14.49
C ARG A 265 -3.00 -8.69 15.24
N VAL A 266 -4.18 -8.54 15.85
CA VAL A 266 -4.86 -9.63 16.55
C VAL A 266 -5.30 -10.73 15.57
N LEU A 267 -5.90 -10.35 14.44
CA LEU A 267 -6.34 -11.28 13.39
C LEU A 267 -5.17 -12.08 12.79
N LEU A 268 -4.09 -11.39 12.41
CA LEU A 268 -2.90 -12.00 11.82
C LEU A 268 -2.11 -12.84 12.85
N GLY A 269 -2.30 -12.59 14.14
CA GLY A 269 -1.64 -13.33 15.21
C GLY A 269 -0.12 -13.12 15.25
N ARG A 270 0.60 -14.11 15.80
CA ARG A 270 2.07 -14.06 15.92
C ARG A 270 2.73 -14.34 14.56
N ARG A 271 2.89 -13.31 13.74
CA ARG A 271 3.75 -13.34 12.54
C ARG A 271 5.21 -13.04 12.90
N THR A 272 6.15 -13.65 12.20
CA THR A 272 7.58 -13.58 12.55
C THR A 272 8.16 -12.19 12.30
N ASP A 273 7.77 -11.56 11.19
CA ASP A 273 8.19 -10.24 10.77
C ASP A 273 7.12 -9.46 9.99
N LEU A 274 7.48 -8.24 9.57
CA LEU A 274 6.59 -7.35 8.82
C LEU A 274 6.24 -7.95 7.46
N GLY A 275 7.22 -8.53 6.77
CA GLY A 275 7.04 -9.09 5.44
C GLY A 275 6.04 -10.23 5.41
N GLU A 276 6.07 -11.14 6.38
CA GLU A 276 5.09 -12.23 6.50
C GLU A 276 3.68 -11.70 6.81
N ALA A 277 3.57 -10.66 7.64
CA ALA A 277 2.29 -10.02 7.93
C ALA A 277 1.70 -9.33 6.68
N LEU A 278 2.52 -8.61 5.90
CA LEU A 278 2.13 -7.99 4.63
C LEU A 278 1.74 -9.03 3.58
N PHE A 279 2.52 -10.10 3.46
CA PHE A 279 2.24 -11.19 2.52
C PHE A 279 0.90 -11.87 2.84
N THR A 280 0.63 -12.13 4.12
CA THR A 280 -0.64 -12.73 4.56
C THR A 280 -1.81 -11.83 4.21
N ALA A 281 -1.75 -10.54 4.57
CA ALA A 281 -2.83 -9.59 4.28
C ALA A 281 -3.05 -9.40 2.77
N ALA A 282 -1.98 -9.30 1.98
CA ALA A 282 -2.05 -9.19 0.53
C ALA A 282 -2.68 -10.43 -0.12
N SER A 283 -2.28 -11.63 0.33
CA SER A 283 -2.79 -12.89 -0.20
C SER A 283 -4.26 -13.10 0.16
N ILE A 284 -4.71 -12.65 1.33
CA ILE A 284 -6.12 -12.68 1.72
C ILE A 284 -6.92 -11.72 0.85
N ALA A 285 -6.43 -10.49 0.67
CA ALA A 285 -7.08 -9.48 -0.17
C ALA A 285 -7.21 -9.93 -1.64
N SER A 286 -6.22 -10.66 -2.15
CA SER A 286 -6.20 -11.22 -3.51
C SER A 286 -6.91 -12.57 -3.64
N GLY A 287 -7.38 -13.17 -2.54
CA GLY A 287 -8.04 -14.49 -2.53
C GLY A 287 -7.11 -15.69 -2.78
N LYS A 288 -5.80 -15.49 -2.65
CA LYS A 288 -4.76 -16.52 -2.89
C LYS A 288 -4.23 -17.18 -1.62
N TRP A 289 -4.66 -16.69 -0.45
CA TRP A 289 -4.14 -17.17 0.83
C TRP A 289 -4.62 -18.59 1.14
N GLN A 290 -3.73 -19.40 1.70
CA GLN A 290 -4.03 -20.73 2.21
C GLN A 290 -3.73 -20.76 3.71
N PRO A 291 -4.67 -21.27 4.54
CA PRO A 291 -4.49 -21.27 5.98
C PRO A 291 -3.40 -22.25 6.43
N ASP A 292 -2.50 -21.76 7.27
CA ASP A 292 -1.53 -22.58 7.98
C ASP A 292 -2.05 -23.05 9.36
N LYS A 293 -1.30 -23.91 10.04
CA LYS A 293 -1.69 -24.46 11.36
C LYS A 293 -1.78 -23.41 12.48
N SER A 294 -1.18 -22.23 12.29
CA SER A 294 -1.18 -21.12 13.25
C SER A 294 -2.29 -20.11 13.00
N ALA A 295 -3.04 -20.24 11.90
CA ALA A 295 -4.12 -19.34 11.55
C ALA A 295 -5.24 -19.39 12.59
N SER A 296 -5.69 -18.21 13.02
CA SER A 296 -6.86 -18.10 13.89
C SER A 296 -8.15 -18.42 13.13
N ALA A 297 -9.16 -18.94 13.83
CA ALA A 297 -10.47 -19.21 13.23
C ALA A 297 -11.09 -17.94 12.60
N ALA A 298 -10.95 -16.79 13.26
CA ALA A 298 -11.43 -15.52 12.74
C ALA A 298 -10.75 -15.10 11.43
N LEU A 299 -9.45 -15.35 11.27
CA LEU A 299 -8.73 -15.06 10.02
C LEU A 299 -9.18 -15.98 8.88
N ILE A 300 -9.42 -17.26 9.18
CA ILE A 300 -9.93 -18.24 8.21
C ILE A 300 -11.33 -17.82 7.74
N GLU A 301 -12.24 -17.52 8.68
CA GLU A 301 -13.60 -17.07 8.37
C GLU A 301 -13.60 -15.76 7.56
N LEU A 302 -12.73 -14.81 7.89
CA LEU A 302 -12.55 -13.58 7.11
C LEU A 302 -12.07 -13.86 5.68
N SER A 303 -11.07 -14.73 5.53
CA SER A 303 -10.55 -15.10 4.21
C SER A 303 -11.62 -15.78 3.36
N ASP A 304 -12.38 -16.70 3.94
CA ASP A 304 -13.49 -17.38 3.27
C ASP A 304 -14.58 -16.40 2.84
N ALA A 305 -14.94 -15.44 3.70
CA ALA A 305 -15.92 -14.42 3.38
C ALA A 305 -15.46 -13.51 2.23
N LEU A 306 -14.19 -13.09 2.23
CA LEU A 306 -13.60 -12.27 1.17
C LEU A 306 -13.48 -13.02 -0.18
N ALA A 307 -13.33 -14.35 -0.13
CA ALA A 307 -13.28 -15.19 -1.32
C ALA A 307 -14.68 -15.44 -1.91
N LYS A 308 -15.69 -15.69 -1.06
CA LYS A 308 -17.06 -16.04 -1.47
C LYS A 308 -17.92 -14.82 -1.82
N HIS A 309 -17.72 -13.69 -1.15
CA HIS A 309 -18.56 -12.51 -1.29
C HIS A 309 -17.82 -11.31 -1.88
N ARG A 310 -18.58 -10.35 -2.44
CA ARG A 310 -18.03 -9.11 -3.04
C ARG A 310 -17.70 -8.06 -1.96
N PHE A 311 -16.78 -8.37 -1.06
CA PHE A 311 -16.34 -7.47 0.01
C PHE A 311 -15.24 -6.51 -0.46
N GLN A 312 -15.63 -5.53 -1.28
CA GLN A 312 -14.70 -4.60 -1.92
C GLN A 312 -14.08 -3.63 -0.92
N LEU A 313 -14.85 -3.14 0.06
CA LEU A 313 -14.37 -2.18 1.05
C LEU A 313 -13.34 -2.83 1.99
N SER A 314 -13.59 -4.06 2.40
CA SER A 314 -12.67 -4.83 3.24
C SER A 314 -11.37 -5.18 2.51
N LYS A 315 -11.45 -5.57 1.23
CA LYS A 315 -10.26 -5.76 0.37
C LYS A 315 -9.45 -4.47 0.24
N GLN A 316 -10.12 -3.33 0.05
CA GLN A 316 -9.46 -2.02 0.01
C GLN A 316 -8.80 -1.65 1.34
N ALA A 317 -9.42 -1.96 2.48
CA ALA A 317 -8.84 -1.72 3.80
C ALA A 317 -7.54 -2.52 4.00
N LEU A 318 -7.54 -3.81 3.64
CA LEU A 318 -6.33 -4.65 3.66
C LEU A 318 -5.25 -4.11 2.73
N ASN A 319 -5.60 -3.76 1.49
CA ASN A 319 -4.63 -3.22 0.52
C ASN A 319 -4.01 -1.90 0.99
N ARG A 320 -4.80 -1.02 1.63
CA ARG A 320 -4.29 0.24 2.21
C ARG A 320 -3.30 -0.03 3.35
N TRP A 321 -3.57 -1.04 4.18
CA TRP A 321 -2.64 -1.45 5.23
C TRP A 321 -1.35 -2.02 4.64
N VAL A 322 -1.44 -2.87 3.61
CA VAL A 322 -0.29 -3.41 2.89
C VAL A 322 0.55 -2.28 2.27
N ALA A 323 -0.09 -1.33 1.60
CA ALA A 323 0.58 -0.16 1.01
C ALA A 323 1.33 0.67 2.08
N LYS A 324 0.68 0.94 3.22
CA LYS A 324 1.31 1.66 4.34
C LYS A 324 2.51 0.90 4.93
N GLY A 325 2.41 -0.43 5.02
CA GLY A 325 3.53 -1.25 5.46
C GLY A 325 4.69 -1.22 4.47
N LEU A 326 4.40 -1.30 3.16
CA LEU A 326 5.38 -1.19 2.09
C LEU A 326 6.09 0.17 2.08
N ASP A 327 5.38 1.28 2.33
CA ASP A 327 5.96 2.63 2.37
C ASP A 327 6.77 2.93 3.65
N SER A 328 6.74 2.03 4.65
CA SER A 328 7.50 2.22 5.89
C SER A 328 9.02 2.08 5.69
N THR A 329 9.81 2.61 6.62
CA THR A 329 11.28 2.41 6.63
C THR A 329 11.71 1.15 7.37
N THR A 330 10.78 0.45 8.02
CA THR A 330 11.03 -0.81 8.75
C THR A 330 11.47 -1.91 7.78
N GLN A 331 12.49 -2.68 8.12
CA GLN A 331 12.93 -3.84 7.34
C GLN A 331 11.79 -4.87 7.20
N LEU A 332 11.74 -5.59 6.08
CA LEU A 332 10.71 -6.60 5.87
C LEU A 332 10.94 -7.80 6.79
N THR A 333 12.19 -8.20 6.93
CA THR A 333 12.63 -9.34 7.75
C THR A 333 13.63 -8.89 8.82
N ARG A 334 13.86 -9.74 9.82
CA ARG A 334 14.91 -9.52 10.84
C ARG A 334 16.29 -10.02 10.39
N GLU A 335 16.35 -10.75 9.28
CA GLU A 335 17.55 -11.44 8.77
C GLU A 335 18.34 -10.57 7.77
N GLY A 336 17.81 -9.41 7.38
CA GLY A 336 18.49 -8.42 6.55
C GLY A 336 18.26 -8.59 5.05
N GLN A 337 19.12 -7.99 4.25
CA GLN A 337 18.85 -7.70 2.84
C GLN A 337 18.56 -8.93 1.94
N PRO A 338 19.29 -10.07 2.03
CA PRO A 338 19.01 -11.23 1.20
C PRO A 338 17.61 -11.82 1.46
N ALA A 339 17.20 -11.88 2.72
CA ALA A 339 15.88 -12.33 3.13
C ALA A 339 14.80 -11.32 2.73
N ASP A 340 15.07 -10.01 2.82
CA ASP A 340 14.17 -8.95 2.33
C ASP A 340 13.89 -9.08 0.83
N ARG A 341 14.89 -9.43 0.01
CA ARG A 341 14.70 -9.65 -1.43
C ARG A 341 13.78 -10.85 -1.72
N GLN A 342 13.96 -11.96 -1.00
CA GLN A 342 13.10 -13.14 -1.15
C GLN A 342 11.67 -12.83 -0.70
N THR A 343 11.52 -12.17 0.44
CA THR A 343 10.22 -11.77 1.01
C THR A 343 9.51 -10.76 0.11
N PHE A 344 10.23 -9.79 -0.45
CA PHE A 344 9.69 -8.87 -1.45
C PHE A 344 9.17 -9.62 -2.68
N THR A 345 9.92 -10.59 -3.19
CA THR A 345 9.51 -11.40 -4.36
C THR A 345 8.21 -12.17 -4.06
N ARG A 346 8.11 -12.80 -2.89
CA ARG A 346 6.88 -13.46 -2.44
C ARG A 346 5.71 -12.48 -2.33
N LEU A 347 5.95 -11.28 -1.79
CA LEU A 347 4.94 -10.24 -1.64
C LEU A 347 4.43 -9.73 -2.99
N LEU A 348 5.33 -9.44 -3.94
CA LEU A 348 4.98 -9.07 -5.32
C LEU A 348 4.04 -10.12 -5.93
N ASN A 349 4.39 -11.41 -5.83
CA ASN A 349 3.59 -12.50 -6.39
C ASN A 349 2.23 -12.66 -5.69
N GLY A 350 2.17 -12.45 -4.37
CA GLY A 350 0.91 -12.47 -3.61
C GLY A 350 -0.02 -11.30 -3.95
N MET A 351 0.55 -10.16 -4.34
CA MET A 351 -0.18 -8.96 -4.76
C MET A 351 -0.51 -8.92 -6.25
N LEU A 352 0.11 -9.77 -7.08
CA LEU A 352 -0.10 -9.76 -8.53
C LEU A 352 -1.51 -10.27 -8.88
N GLY A 353 -2.23 -9.53 -9.70
CA GLY A 353 -3.47 -9.96 -10.36
C GLY A 353 -3.32 -9.94 -11.88
N ASN A 354 -4.32 -10.45 -12.60
CA ASN A 354 -4.23 -10.62 -14.06
C ASN A 354 -4.13 -9.27 -14.83
N ALA A 355 -4.53 -8.16 -14.21
CA ALA A 355 -4.52 -6.82 -14.82
C ALA A 355 -3.71 -5.79 -14.00
N GLY A 356 -2.75 -6.22 -13.19
CA GLY A 356 -1.87 -5.33 -12.43
C GLY A 356 -1.63 -5.79 -11.01
N ILE A 357 -1.31 -4.84 -10.12
CA ILE A 357 -1.14 -5.10 -8.70
C ILE A 357 -2.49 -4.90 -7.99
N TYR A 358 -2.91 -5.86 -7.17
CA TYR A 358 -4.06 -5.70 -6.29
C TYR A 358 -3.85 -4.51 -5.35
N GLY A 359 -4.88 -3.66 -5.25
CA GLY A 359 -4.82 -2.37 -4.56
C GLY A 359 -4.49 -1.16 -5.46
N GLY A 360 -4.19 -1.39 -6.74
CA GLY A 360 -4.12 -0.35 -7.77
C GLY A 360 -2.97 0.64 -7.58
N ILE A 361 -3.24 1.92 -7.88
CA ILE A 361 -2.26 3.01 -7.96
C ILE A 361 -1.37 3.10 -6.71
N GLU A 362 -1.98 3.18 -5.51
CA GLU A 362 -1.19 3.33 -4.27
C GLU A 362 -0.37 2.07 -3.96
N SER A 363 -0.91 0.86 -4.18
CA SER A 363 -0.15 -0.37 -3.98
C SER A 363 1.02 -0.50 -4.97
N ALA A 364 0.83 -0.15 -6.25
CA ALA A 364 1.90 -0.15 -7.25
C ALA A 364 3.01 0.86 -6.89
N LYS A 365 2.63 2.06 -6.45
CA LYS A 365 3.56 3.08 -5.95
C LYS A 365 4.36 2.61 -4.74
N CYS A 366 3.70 2.16 -3.67
CA CYS A 366 4.37 1.74 -2.44
C CYS A 366 5.24 0.49 -2.65
N LEU A 367 4.81 -0.45 -3.49
CA LEU A 367 5.61 -1.61 -3.86
C LEU A 367 6.89 -1.19 -4.61
N THR A 368 6.78 -0.23 -5.52
CA THR A 368 7.94 0.32 -6.26
C THR A 368 8.86 1.11 -5.34
N GLN A 369 8.32 1.88 -4.40
CA GLN A 369 9.11 2.57 -3.37
C GLN A 369 9.89 1.57 -2.52
N ARG A 370 9.24 0.48 -2.08
CA ARG A 370 9.90 -0.58 -1.33
C ARG A 370 10.99 -1.29 -2.14
N ALA A 371 10.77 -1.50 -3.44
CA ALA A 371 11.75 -2.12 -4.33
C ALA A 371 13.08 -1.34 -4.37
N ARG A 372 13.04 0.00 -4.19
CA ARG A 372 14.26 0.83 -4.14
C ARG A 372 15.22 0.42 -3.05
N SER A 373 14.73 -0.07 -1.90
CA SER A 373 15.58 -0.57 -0.82
C SER A 373 15.69 -2.09 -0.83
N ALA A 374 14.59 -2.81 -1.03
CA ALA A 374 14.57 -4.28 -0.97
C ALA A 374 15.30 -4.97 -2.12
N LEU A 375 15.38 -4.34 -3.31
CA LEU A 375 16.01 -4.88 -4.51
C LEU A 375 17.29 -4.13 -4.92
N ALA A 376 17.77 -3.19 -4.10
CA ALA A 376 18.99 -2.44 -4.41
C ALA A 376 20.21 -3.38 -4.50
N ALA A 377 21.00 -3.24 -5.56
CA ALA A 377 22.26 -3.98 -5.69
C ALA A 377 23.31 -3.48 -4.68
N ASN A 378 23.28 -2.19 -4.37
CA ASN A 378 24.07 -1.52 -3.34
C ASN A 378 23.12 -0.64 -2.51
N PRO A 379 23.18 -0.64 -1.16
CA PRO A 379 22.38 0.23 -0.29
C PRO A 379 22.31 1.72 -0.69
N ASP A 380 23.34 2.25 -1.37
CA ASP A 380 23.39 3.64 -1.83
C ASP A 380 22.67 3.87 -3.18
N ASP A 381 22.42 2.81 -3.97
CA ASP A 381 21.73 2.84 -5.26
C ASP A 381 20.23 2.53 -5.10
N GLN A 382 19.51 3.52 -4.56
CA GLN A 382 18.06 3.48 -4.39
C GLN A 382 17.35 4.36 -5.43
N MET A 383 17.89 4.44 -6.65
CA MET A 383 17.26 5.19 -7.74
C MET A 383 15.92 4.56 -8.12
N LEU A 384 14.99 5.37 -8.60
CA LEU A 384 13.63 4.91 -8.91
C LEU A 384 13.59 4.11 -10.21
N GLU A 385 14.28 4.55 -11.25
CA GLU A 385 14.26 3.94 -12.56
C GLU A 385 14.74 2.48 -12.52
N PRO A 386 15.87 2.13 -11.86
CA PRO A 386 16.26 0.74 -11.69
C PRO A 386 15.24 -0.08 -10.88
N ALA A 387 14.54 0.53 -9.91
CA ALA A 387 13.50 -0.17 -9.17
C ALA A 387 12.29 -0.50 -10.06
N ILE A 388 11.86 0.43 -10.91
CA ILE A 388 10.81 0.20 -11.92
C ILE A 388 11.22 -0.92 -12.86
N GLU A 389 12.46 -0.91 -13.34
CA GLU A 389 12.97 -1.94 -14.24
C GLU A 389 12.98 -3.32 -13.57
N ARG A 390 13.52 -3.43 -12.34
CA ARG A 390 13.57 -4.68 -11.58
C ARG A 390 12.17 -5.25 -11.32
N VAL A 391 11.22 -4.44 -10.83
CA VAL A 391 9.85 -4.90 -10.58
C VAL A 391 9.16 -5.31 -11.87
N SER A 392 9.27 -4.49 -12.93
CA SER A 392 8.67 -4.79 -14.23
C SER A 392 9.26 -6.06 -14.87
N ASP A 393 10.53 -6.37 -14.61
CA ASP A 393 11.19 -7.56 -15.14
C ASP A 393 10.85 -8.82 -14.33
N MET A 394 10.47 -8.68 -13.05
CA MET A 394 9.98 -9.79 -12.20
C MET A 394 8.54 -10.20 -12.50
N ILE A 395 7.71 -9.32 -13.07
CA ILE A 395 6.35 -9.66 -13.48
C ILE A 395 6.42 -10.44 -14.79
N GLU A 396 5.93 -11.67 -14.83
CA GLU A 396 5.95 -12.49 -16.04
C GLU A 396 4.73 -12.21 -16.93
N GLU A 397 3.54 -12.16 -16.34
CA GLU A 397 2.27 -11.97 -17.05
C GLU A 397 2.21 -10.58 -17.75
N PRO A 398 2.09 -10.53 -19.09
CA PRO A 398 2.12 -9.27 -19.85
C PRO A 398 1.00 -8.30 -19.49
N SER A 399 -0.24 -8.77 -19.37
CA SER A 399 -1.38 -7.94 -18.95
C SER A 399 -1.18 -7.37 -17.54
N ALA A 400 -0.63 -8.15 -16.61
CA ALA A 400 -0.34 -7.69 -15.27
C ALA A 400 0.79 -6.64 -15.26
N LYS A 401 1.83 -6.85 -16.08
CA LYS A 401 2.93 -5.90 -16.25
C LYS A 401 2.46 -4.57 -16.81
N ILE A 402 1.60 -4.60 -17.83
CA ILE A 402 0.99 -3.39 -18.40
C ILE A 402 0.13 -2.70 -17.35
N GLY A 403 -0.73 -3.44 -16.64
CA GLY A 403 -1.55 -2.91 -15.57
C GLY A 403 -0.73 -2.22 -14.47
N TYR A 404 0.37 -2.85 -14.03
CA TYR A 404 1.30 -2.26 -13.06
C TYR A 404 1.91 -0.95 -13.57
N LEU A 405 2.39 -0.92 -14.82
CA LEU A 405 3.01 0.28 -15.41
C LEU A 405 1.99 1.41 -15.61
N LEU A 406 0.74 1.10 -15.95
CA LEU A 406 -0.36 2.07 -16.03
C LEU A 406 -0.71 2.63 -14.65
N ASP A 407 -0.87 1.79 -13.64
CA ASP A 407 -1.11 2.22 -12.26
C ASP A 407 0.02 3.11 -11.75
N LEU A 408 1.27 2.73 -12.04
CA LEU A 408 2.44 3.50 -11.64
C LEU A 408 2.47 4.86 -12.35
N SER A 409 2.14 4.91 -13.65
CA SER A 409 2.07 6.17 -14.40
C SER A 409 1.09 7.17 -13.80
N ALA A 410 -0.05 6.68 -13.28
CA ALA A 410 -1.08 7.50 -12.65
C ALA A 410 -0.71 7.93 -11.21
N SER A 411 0.35 7.38 -10.63
CA SER A 411 0.75 7.64 -9.25
C SER A 411 1.66 8.87 -9.13
N SER A 412 1.68 9.47 -7.93
CA SER A 412 2.46 10.68 -7.64
C SER A 412 3.98 10.50 -7.67
N ILE A 413 4.50 9.26 -7.77
CA ILE A 413 5.96 9.00 -7.83
C ILE A 413 6.54 9.22 -9.23
N ILE A 414 5.70 9.17 -10.25
CA ILE A 414 6.10 9.39 -11.63
C ILE A 414 6.05 10.88 -11.93
N ASN A 415 7.14 11.39 -12.49
CA ASN A 415 7.30 12.77 -12.95
C ASN A 415 7.85 12.77 -14.38
N GLN A 416 8.00 13.96 -14.97
CA GLN A 416 8.45 14.08 -16.36
C GLN A 416 9.82 13.42 -16.62
N GLY A 417 10.72 13.39 -15.64
CA GLY A 417 12.07 12.83 -15.79
C GLY A 417 12.10 11.30 -15.85
N ASN A 418 11.22 10.62 -15.11
CA ASN A 418 11.21 9.16 -14.99
C ASN A 418 10.08 8.48 -15.80
N ALA A 419 9.12 9.25 -16.33
CA ALA A 419 8.03 8.75 -17.18
C ALA A 419 8.55 8.02 -18.44
N VAL A 420 9.72 8.42 -18.96
CA VAL A 420 10.36 7.77 -20.12
C VAL A 420 10.66 6.29 -19.86
N THR A 421 11.05 5.93 -18.63
CA THR A 421 11.33 4.54 -18.26
C THR A 421 10.07 3.69 -18.31
N VAL A 422 8.95 4.22 -17.80
CA VAL A 422 7.63 3.55 -17.85
C VAL A 422 7.19 3.37 -19.30
N LEU A 423 7.27 4.44 -20.12
CA LEU A 423 6.92 4.40 -21.54
C LEU A 423 7.76 3.39 -22.33
N ARG A 424 9.08 3.34 -22.08
CA ARG A 424 9.99 2.38 -22.72
C ARG A 424 9.60 0.94 -22.40
N LYS A 425 9.31 0.64 -21.12
CA LYS A 425 8.89 -0.71 -20.70
C LYS A 425 7.53 -1.07 -21.29
N LEU A 426 6.55 -0.17 -21.28
CA LEU A 426 5.26 -0.38 -21.93
C LEU A 426 5.43 -0.72 -23.42
N ALA A 427 6.18 0.10 -24.15
CA ALA A 427 6.43 -0.12 -25.58
C ALA A 427 7.09 -1.48 -25.85
N LYS A 428 8.06 -1.89 -25.03
CA LYS A 428 8.73 -3.19 -25.14
C LYS A 428 7.76 -4.36 -25.00
N VAL A 429 6.86 -4.32 -24.01
CA VAL A 429 5.89 -5.40 -23.76
C VAL A 429 4.84 -5.47 -24.87
N LEU A 430 4.38 -4.33 -25.36
CA LEU A 430 3.41 -4.26 -26.47
C LEU A 430 4.00 -4.73 -27.79
N GLY A 431 5.28 -4.45 -28.03
CA GLY A 431 5.99 -4.90 -29.22
C GLY A 431 6.12 -6.43 -29.32
N SER A 432 6.09 -7.14 -28.18
CA SER A 432 6.17 -8.62 -28.17
C SER A 432 4.83 -9.32 -28.39
N MET A 433 3.68 -8.65 -28.21
CA MET A 433 2.36 -9.30 -28.26
C MET A 433 1.73 -9.20 -29.64
N ARG A 434 1.20 -10.32 -30.15
CA ARG A 434 0.53 -10.39 -31.47
C ARG A 434 -0.93 -10.81 -31.38
N THR A 435 -1.25 -11.65 -30.40
CA THR A 435 -2.57 -12.25 -30.18
C THR A 435 -3.09 -11.92 -28.78
N LEU A 436 -4.36 -12.25 -28.51
CA LEU A 436 -4.94 -12.15 -27.18
C LEU A 436 -4.28 -13.14 -26.19
N ASP A 437 -3.84 -14.30 -26.68
CA ASP A 437 -3.14 -15.31 -25.90
C ASP A 437 -1.73 -14.84 -25.48
N ASP A 438 -1.07 -14.01 -26.30
CA ASP A 438 0.19 -13.37 -25.90
C ASP A 438 -0.01 -12.29 -24.82
N PHE A 439 -1.23 -11.75 -24.69
CA PHE A 439 -1.56 -10.68 -23.76
C PHE A 439 -1.95 -11.21 -22.38
N VAL A 440 -2.73 -12.30 -22.33
CA VAL A 440 -3.07 -13.01 -21.08
C VAL A 440 -2.76 -14.51 -21.25
N PRO A 441 -1.49 -14.93 -21.23
CA PRO A 441 -1.12 -16.34 -21.36
C PRO A 441 -1.74 -17.24 -20.29
N SER A 442 -2.09 -16.67 -19.13
CA SER A 442 -2.69 -17.40 -18.01
C SER A 442 -4.20 -17.62 -18.13
N ALA A 443 -4.88 -17.00 -19.11
CA ALA A 443 -6.32 -17.12 -19.26
C ALA A 443 -6.74 -18.55 -19.61
N THR A 444 -7.79 -19.04 -18.93
CA THR A 444 -8.34 -20.38 -19.15
C THR A 444 -9.27 -20.46 -20.37
N ASP A 445 -9.95 -19.35 -20.68
CA ASP A 445 -10.86 -19.22 -21.82
C ASP A 445 -10.86 -17.77 -22.39
N GLU A 446 -11.57 -17.59 -23.50
CA GLU A 446 -11.68 -16.29 -24.19
C GLU A 446 -12.39 -15.25 -23.32
N ASP A 447 -13.40 -15.65 -22.53
CA ASP A 447 -14.16 -14.77 -21.66
C ASP A 447 -13.27 -14.20 -20.54
N GLU A 448 -12.39 -15.01 -19.94
CA GLU A 448 -11.41 -14.58 -18.96
C GLU A 448 -10.41 -13.59 -19.58
N ALA A 449 -9.87 -13.92 -20.75
CA ALA A 449 -8.96 -13.03 -21.47
C ALA A 449 -9.61 -11.68 -21.80
N GLU A 450 -10.89 -11.70 -22.18
CA GLU A 450 -11.69 -10.51 -22.48
C GLU A 450 -11.97 -9.67 -21.22
N GLN A 451 -12.28 -10.32 -20.10
CA GLN A 451 -12.45 -9.65 -18.82
C GLN A 451 -11.16 -8.92 -18.40
N VAL A 452 -10.01 -9.59 -18.51
CA VAL A 452 -8.70 -9.00 -18.21
C VAL A 452 -8.40 -7.84 -19.14
N ARG A 453 -8.69 -7.98 -20.45
CA ARG A 453 -8.59 -6.89 -21.43
C ARG A 453 -9.43 -5.68 -21.00
N GLY A 454 -10.69 -5.88 -20.64
CA GLY A 454 -11.57 -4.82 -20.16
C GLY A 454 -11.03 -4.12 -18.91
N LEU A 455 -10.41 -4.85 -17.98
CA LEU A 455 -9.78 -4.27 -16.79
C LEU A 455 -8.58 -3.39 -17.13
N VAL A 456 -7.72 -3.83 -18.06
CA VAL A 456 -6.56 -3.03 -18.50
C VAL A 456 -7.00 -1.79 -19.27
N LEU A 457 -8.00 -1.90 -20.15
CA LEU A 457 -8.55 -0.75 -20.89
C LEU A 457 -9.13 0.31 -19.94
N ARG A 458 -9.80 -0.09 -18.85
CA ARG A 458 -10.26 0.86 -17.81
C ARG A 458 -9.10 1.62 -17.16
N LYS A 459 -7.95 0.97 -16.94
CA LYS A 459 -6.76 1.60 -16.37
C LYS A 459 -6.13 2.63 -17.31
N ILE A 460 -6.21 2.42 -18.63
CA ILE A 460 -5.77 3.41 -19.62
C ILE A 460 -6.54 4.72 -19.44
N GLY A 461 -7.86 4.65 -19.26
CA GLY A 461 -8.70 5.83 -19.04
C GLY A 461 -8.38 6.62 -17.76
N ALA A 462 -7.73 5.98 -16.77
CA ALA A 462 -7.32 6.61 -15.52
C ALA A 462 -5.84 7.05 -15.50
N SER A 463 -5.08 6.78 -16.57
CA SER A 463 -3.65 7.10 -16.64
C SER A 463 -3.40 8.58 -16.97
N THR A 464 -2.28 9.11 -16.50
CA THR A 464 -1.82 10.50 -16.72
C THR A 464 -0.83 10.62 -17.89
N LEU A 465 -0.62 9.55 -18.65
CA LEU A 465 0.26 9.56 -19.82
C LEU A 465 -0.31 10.46 -20.95
N PRO A 466 0.52 10.91 -21.91
CA PRO A 466 0.05 11.71 -23.04
C PRO A 466 -1.07 11.03 -23.83
N ALA A 467 -2.06 11.80 -24.26
CA ALA A 467 -3.28 11.28 -24.91
C ALA A 467 -2.98 10.44 -26.16
N GLU A 468 -1.97 10.83 -26.94
CA GLU A 468 -1.54 10.09 -28.13
C GLU A 468 -1.03 8.69 -27.78
N VAL A 469 -0.35 8.55 -26.63
CA VAL A 469 0.14 7.27 -26.13
C VAL A 469 -1.04 6.40 -25.67
N LEU A 470 -1.99 6.98 -24.94
CA LEU A 470 -3.17 6.27 -24.44
C LEU A 470 -4.05 5.74 -25.59
N GLN A 471 -4.27 6.55 -26.62
CA GLN A 471 -5.02 6.13 -27.83
C GLN A 471 -4.30 5.00 -28.57
N GLY A 472 -2.97 5.07 -28.68
CA GLY A 472 -2.17 3.99 -29.28
C GLY A 472 -2.25 2.68 -28.49
N LEU A 473 -2.18 2.77 -27.16
CA LEU A 473 -2.32 1.64 -26.24
C LEU A 473 -3.68 0.97 -26.37
N GLU A 474 -4.74 1.77 -26.28
CA GLU A 474 -6.13 1.32 -26.38
C GLU A 474 -6.39 0.64 -27.72
N SER A 475 -5.97 1.27 -28.83
CA SER A 475 -6.11 0.69 -30.16
C SER A 475 -5.36 -0.63 -30.30
N ARG A 476 -4.13 -0.72 -29.76
CA ARG A 476 -3.33 -1.94 -29.88
C ARG A 476 -3.96 -3.09 -29.10
N ILE A 477 -4.29 -2.87 -27.84
CA ILE A 477 -4.86 -3.90 -26.95
C ILE A 477 -6.23 -4.34 -27.46
N SER A 478 -7.07 -3.41 -27.90
CA SER A 478 -8.40 -3.73 -28.46
C SER A 478 -8.32 -4.48 -29.78
N SER A 479 -7.26 -4.28 -30.57
CA SER A 479 -7.07 -4.97 -31.86
C SER A 479 -6.59 -6.42 -31.74
N LEU A 480 -6.17 -6.87 -30.55
CA LEU A 480 -5.70 -8.23 -30.33
C LEU A 480 -6.85 -9.22 -30.49
N LYS A 481 -6.65 -10.21 -31.35
CA LYS A 481 -7.58 -11.32 -31.58
C LYS A 481 -7.01 -12.60 -31.01
N GLN A 482 -7.88 -13.51 -30.59
CA GLN A 482 -7.48 -14.84 -30.18
C GLN A 482 -6.79 -15.56 -31.35
N SER A 483 -5.80 -16.42 -31.05
CA SER A 483 -5.22 -17.25 -32.10
C SER A 483 -6.29 -18.23 -32.61
N ALA A 484 -6.37 -18.43 -33.93
CA ALA A 484 -7.23 -19.48 -34.49
C ALA A 484 -6.62 -20.84 -34.09
N GLY A 485 -7.24 -21.49 -33.10
CA GLY A 485 -6.56 -22.45 -32.22
C GLY A 485 -6.10 -23.78 -32.80
N ALA A 486 -5.28 -24.47 -31.99
CA ALA A 486 -5.22 -25.92 -31.83
C ALA A 486 -5.03 -26.22 -30.33
N PRO A 487 -5.58 -27.33 -29.80
CA PRO A 487 -5.74 -27.54 -28.36
C PRO A 487 -4.42 -27.89 -27.64
N ALA A 488 -4.39 -27.53 -26.36
CA ALA A 488 -3.30 -27.75 -25.41
C ALA A 488 -2.75 -29.19 -25.46
N ALA A 489 -1.46 -29.33 -25.79
CA ALA A 489 -0.68 -30.53 -25.54
C ALA A 489 0.40 -30.21 -24.49
N VAL A 490 0.24 -30.89 -23.37
CA VAL A 490 1.13 -31.08 -22.23
C VAL A 490 2.61 -31.04 -22.62
N ALA A 491 3.38 -30.14 -22.01
CA ALA A 491 4.83 -30.18 -22.03
C ALA A 491 5.32 -31.39 -21.21
N GLN A 492 5.87 -32.39 -21.90
CA GLN A 492 6.79 -33.35 -21.31
C GLN A 492 8.19 -33.16 -21.88
N ASP A 493 9.09 -33.04 -20.92
CA ASP A 493 10.54 -33.19 -20.94
C ASP A 493 11.06 -34.18 -22.02
N THR A 494 12.13 -33.81 -22.74
CA THR A 494 13.22 -34.74 -23.09
C THR A 494 14.44 -34.01 -23.66
N THR A 495 15.51 -34.13 -22.90
CA THR A 495 16.94 -34.19 -23.22
C THR A 495 17.39 -34.50 -24.66
N ALA A 496 18.39 -33.70 -25.08
CA ALA A 496 19.64 -34.03 -25.80
C ALA A 496 19.66 -35.05 -26.96
N LYS A 497 20.14 -34.61 -28.14
CA LYS A 497 21.14 -35.36 -28.93
C LYS A 497 21.90 -34.50 -29.96
N GLN A 498 23.20 -34.77 -30.02
CA GLN A 498 24.22 -34.23 -30.94
C GLN A 498 24.21 -34.93 -32.31
N SER A 499 24.70 -34.23 -33.34
CA SER A 499 25.52 -34.71 -34.49
C SER A 499 25.77 -33.47 -35.36
N LYS A 500 26.97 -32.87 -35.46
CA LYS A 500 28.27 -33.26 -36.03
C LYS A 500 28.30 -33.54 -37.54
N ASP A 501 29.24 -32.82 -38.17
CA ASP A 501 29.93 -32.98 -39.45
C ASP A 501 29.24 -32.47 -40.73
N THR A 502 29.84 -31.48 -41.42
CA THR A 502 30.79 -31.72 -42.53
C THR A 502 31.44 -30.39 -43.00
N GLU A 503 32.71 -30.50 -43.38
CA GLU A 503 33.68 -29.48 -43.83
C GLU A 503 33.43 -28.85 -45.21
N GLU A 504 34.02 -27.65 -45.35
CA GLU A 504 34.73 -27.04 -46.49
C GLU A 504 34.27 -27.20 -47.95
N ALA A 505 34.14 -26.07 -48.66
CA ALA A 505 34.88 -25.81 -49.91
C ALA A 505 34.75 -24.34 -50.34
N VAL A 506 35.91 -23.72 -50.58
CA VAL A 506 36.12 -22.42 -51.23
C VAL A 506 36.05 -22.62 -52.75
N THR A 507 35.42 -21.71 -53.50
CA THR A 507 35.72 -21.55 -54.93
C THR A 507 35.51 -20.12 -55.40
N GLU A 508 36.54 -19.58 -56.04
CA GLU A 508 36.65 -18.27 -56.68
C GLU A 508 35.70 -18.12 -57.88
N VAL A 509 35.20 -16.90 -58.13
CA VAL A 509 34.96 -16.41 -59.50
C VAL A 509 35.38 -14.93 -59.60
N GLN A 510 36.17 -14.66 -60.63
CA GLN A 510 36.79 -13.39 -61.04
C GLN A 510 35.82 -12.41 -61.73
N GLU A 511 36.30 -11.15 -61.80
CA GLU A 511 35.78 -9.92 -62.43
C GLU A 511 35.25 -10.00 -63.87
N ALA A 512 34.20 -9.20 -64.15
CA ALA A 512 34.08 -8.43 -65.39
C ALA A 512 33.37 -7.07 -65.15
N ALA A 513 34.04 -5.99 -65.58
CA ALA A 513 33.77 -4.53 -65.48
C ALA A 513 32.42 -4.05 -66.10
N ALA A 514 31.81 -2.86 -65.90
CA ALA A 514 31.97 -1.54 -65.24
C ALA A 514 30.58 -0.81 -65.41
N PRO A 515 30.23 0.40 -64.83
CA PRO A 515 31.09 1.50 -64.38
C PRO A 515 30.77 2.17 -63.02
N ALA A 516 31.83 2.80 -62.50
CA ALA A 516 32.00 3.74 -61.39
C ALA A 516 30.77 4.37 -60.68
N GLU A 517 30.56 3.95 -59.42
CA GLU A 517 30.05 4.81 -58.35
C GLU A 517 31.00 4.78 -57.13
N GLN A 518 31.10 5.90 -56.45
CA GLN A 518 32.15 6.27 -55.49
C GLN A 518 32.28 5.30 -54.29
N LYS A 519 33.53 4.93 -53.95
CA LYS A 519 33.87 4.15 -52.74
C LYS A 519 33.27 4.79 -51.47
N PRO A 520 32.62 4.04 -50.56
CA PRO A 520 32.15 4.57 -49.28
C PRO A 520 33.36 4.93 -48.40
N LYS A 521 33.44 6.19 -47.96
CA LYS A 521 34.39 6.61 -46.91
C LYS A 521 34.14 5.75 -45.67
N SER A 522 35.20 5.24 -45.04
CA SER A 522 35.06 4.48 -43.79
C SER A 522 34.42 5.37 -42.73
N ASN A 523 33.30 4.92 -42.14
CA ASN A 523 32.63 5.61 -41.03
C ASN A 523 33.41 5.51 -39.71
N LEU A 524 34.61 4.93 -39.70
CA LEU A 524 35.48 4.82 -38.51
C LEU A 524 36.39 6.03 -38.40
N ARG A 525 36.47 6.63 -37.21
CA ARG A 525 37.42 7.69 -36.87
C ARG A 525 38.24 7.29 -35.65
N ALA A 526 39.55 7.46 -35.72
CA ALA A 526 40.46 7.19 -34.61
C ALA A 526 41.00 8.51 -34.06
N PHE A 527 41.08 8.61 -32.73
CA PHE A 527 41.59 9.76 -31.99
C PHE A 527 42.58 9.27 -30.94
N SER A 528 43.69 9.96 -30.78
CA SER A 528 44.67 9.70 -29.74
C SER A 528 44.25 10.34 -28.42
N THR A 529 44.78 9.84 -27.32
CA THR A 529 44.57 10.41 -25.98
C THR A 529 44.91 11.90 -25.95
N GLY A 530 43.94 12.74 -25.55
CA GLY A 530 44.05 14.19 -25.50
C GLY A 530 43.43 14.93 -26.70
N ASP A 531 43.10 14.23 -27.79
CA ASP A 531 42.53 14.85 -28.98
C ASP A 531 41.14 15.45 -28.71
N ILE A 532 40.91 16.65 -29.21
CA ILE A 532 39.58 17.29 -29.20
C ILE A 532 38.80 16.77 -30.41
N ILE A 533 37.68 16.09 -30.14
CA ILE A 533 36.80 15.51 -31.16
C ILE A 533 35.88 16.59 -31.75
N TYR A 534 35.34 17.47 -30.89
CA TYR A 534 34.63 18.69 -31.28
C TYR A 534 34.56 19.68 -30.09
N THR A 535 34.26 20.93 -30.40
CA THR A 535 34.06 22.03 -29.44
C THR A 535 32.68 22.66 -29.58
N PRO A 536 32.18 23.39 -28.56
CA PRO A 536 30.91 24.11 -28.67
C PRO A 536 30.89 25.06 -29.87
N ASN A 537 29.72 25.18 -30.50
CA ASN A 537 29.47 25.96 -31.72
C ASN A 537 30.03 25.39 -33.02
N ASP A 538 30.77 24.28 -32.99
CA ASP A 538 31.10 23.55 -34.23
C ASP A 538 29.81 23.05 -34.91
N ASP A 539 29.82 23.02 -36.24
CA ASP A 539 28.71 22.48 -37.02
C ASP A 539 28.51 20.99 -36.71
N ALA A 540 27.26 20.61 -36.40
CA ALA A 540 26.92 19.27 -35.96
C ALA A 540 26.15 18.51 -37.05
N ASN A 541 26.88 17.74 -37.86
CA ASN A 541 26.32 16.97 -39.00
C ASN A 541 26.34 15.43 -38.80
N GLU A 542 26.99 14.96 -37.75
CA GLU A 542 27.11 13.53 -37.43
C GLU A 542 27.17 13.29 -35.91
N ALA A 543 26.61 12.17 -35.46
CA ALA A 543 26.80 11.65 -34.11
C ALA A 543 27.85 10.52 -34.14
N TYR A 544 28.35 10.11 -32.98
CA TYR A 544 29.33 9.04 -32.90
C TYR A 544 28.92 7.97 -31.90
N ILE A 545 29.20 6.71 -32.22
CA ILE A 545 29.13 5.59 -31.30
C ILE A 545 30.56 5.22 -30.93
N ILE A 546 30.87 5.11 -29.63
CA ILE A 546 32.20 4.73 -29.18
C ILE A 546 32.39 3.23 -29.40
N ARG A 547 33.35 2.83 -30.23
CA ARG A 547 33.71 1.42 -30.46
C ARG A 547 34.71 0.94 -29.41
N THR A 548 35.76 1.72 -29.17
CA THR A 548 36.80 1.49 -28.16
C THR A 548 37.28 2.83 -27.61
N GLY A 549 37.87 2.85 -26.40
CA GLY A 549 38.38 4.06 -25.76
C GLY A 549 37.41 4.72 -24.78
N LEU A 550 37.70 5.96 -24.40
CA LEU A 550 36.90 6.78 -23.47
C LEU A 550 36.88 8.23 -23.95
N VAL A 551 35.73 8.89 -23.85
CA VAL A 551 35.57 10.30 -24.22
C VAL A 551 35.06 11.11 -23.04
N LYS A 552 35.74 12.21 -22.71
CA LYS A 552 35.32 13.19 -21.72
C LYS A 552 34.50 14.29 -22.39
N ILE A 553 33.30 14.54 -21.90
CA ILE A 553 32.42 15.64 -22.28
C ILE A 553 32.50 16.74 -21.22
N VAL A 554 32.82 17.95 -21.65
CA VAL A 554 32.93 19.14 -20.78
C VAL A 554 31.94 20.19 -21.25
N GLN A 555 31.00 20.57 -20.38
CA GLN A 555 29.98 21.58 -20.66
C GLN A 555 30.04 22.74 -19.65
N PRO A 556 29.98 24.01 -20.11
CA PRO A 556 29.87 25.15 -19.20
C PRO A 556 28.48 25.22 -18.55
N GLY A 557 28.44 25.39 -17.23
CA GLY A 557 27.23 25.57 -16.43
C GLY A 557 26.83 27.03 -16.26
N PRO A 558 25.63 27.32 -15.72
CA PRO A 558 25.03 28.66 -15.68
C PRO A 558 25.80 29.69 -14.82
N ALA A 559 26.64 29.22 -13.89
CA ALA A 559 27.38 30.04 -12.93
C ALA A 559 28.91 29.93 -13.07
N GLY A 560 29.42 29.45 -14.21
CA GLY A 560 30.85 29.24 -14.44
C GLY A 560 31.39 27.89 -13.94
N GLU A 561 30.53 27.03 -13.36
CA GLU A 561 30.86 25.64 -13.04
C GLU A 561 31.01 24.80 -14.32
N GLN A 562 31.93 23.83 -14.34
CA GLN A 562 32.07 22.89 -15.46
C GLN A 562 31.41 21.55 -15.09
N HIS A 563 30.47 21.10 -15.92
CA HIS A 563 29.89 19.77 -15.82
C HIS A 563 30.74 18.81 -16.67
N GLU A 564 31.31 17.79 -16.04
CA GLU A 564 32.15 16.79 -16.69
C GLU A 564 31.50 15.41 -16.61
N ARG A 565 31.43 14.71 -17.75
CA ARG A 565 30.98 13.32 -17.83
C ARG A 565 31.94 12.52 -18.72
N THR A 566 32.23 11.27 -18.36
CA THR A 566 33.00 10.35 -19.20
C THR A 566 32.07 9.32 -19.85
N LEU A 567 32.27 9.08 -21.14
CA LEU A 567 31.55 8.10 -21.96
C LEU A 567 32.50 6.98 -22.41
N GLY A 568 31.99 5.75 -22.51
CA GLY A 568 32.74 4.56 -22.90
C GLY A 568 32.10 3.75 -24.04
N PRO A 569 32.64 2.55 -24.34
CA PRO A 569 32.19 1.75 -25.49
C PRO A 569 30.69 1.47 -25.49
N SER A 570 30.07 1.53 -26.67
CA SER A 570 28.63 1.45 -26.94
C SER A 570 27.79 2.66 -26.50
N GLU A 571 28.37 3.66 -25.83
CA GLU A 571 27.70 4.94 -25.60
C GLU A 571 27.78 5.84 -26.85
N VAL A 572 26.82 6.77 -26.95
CA VAL A 572 26.69 7.72 -28.07
C VAL A 572 27.10 9.11 -27.62
N LEU A 573 27.80 9.85 -28.47
CA LEU A 573 28.10 11.26 -28.26
C LEU A 573 27.71 12.13 -29.46
N GLY A 574 27.33 13.38 -29.20
CA GLY A 574 26.95 14.35 -30.22
C GLY A 574 25.59 14.06 -30.87
N GLU A 575 24.75 13.29 -30.19
CA GLU A 575 23.44 12.80 -30.62
C GLU A 575 22.40 13.90 -30.88
N LEU A 576 22.57 15.08 -30.26
CA LEU A 576 21.67 16.23 -30.44
C LEU A 576 21.57 16.68 -31.91
N CYS A 577 22.59 16.41 -32.73
CA CYS A 577 22.53 16.71 -34.16
C CYS A 577 21.47 15.90 -34.91
N LEU A 578 21.21 14.67 -34.46
CA LEU A 578 20.19 13.78 -35.03
C LEU A 578 18.79 14.31 -34.72
N ALA A 579 18.63 14.99 -33.57
CA ALA A 579 17.42 15.69 -33.15
C ALA A 579 17.22 17.05 -33.82
N GLY A 580 18.19 17.52 -34.61
CA GLY A 580 18.08 18.75 -35.39
C GLY A 580 18.79 19.96 -34.78
N VAL A 581 19.51 19.81 -33.67
CA VAL A 581 20.35 20.88 -33.11
C VAL A 581 21.57 21.09 -34.04
N PRO A 582 21.77 22.28 -34.62
CA PRO A 582 22.73 22.47 -35.70
C PRO A 582 24.19 22.60 -35.22
N THR A 583 24.41 22.90 -33.94
CA THR A 583 25.74 23.15 -33.38
C THR A 583 26.03 22.28 -32.15
N ARG A 584 27.30 22.01 -31.89
CA ARG A 584 27.75 21.30 -30.69
C ARG A 584 27.54 22.16 -29.44
N LYS A 585 27.22 21.52 -28.31
CA LYS A 585 26.90 22.19 -27.03
C LYS A 585 27.97 22.00 -25.95
N ALA A 586 28.90 21.09 -26.17
CA ALA A 586 29.95 20.73 -25.22
C ALA A 586 31.25 20.44 -25.98
N THR A 587 32.38 20.43 -25.26
CA THR A 587 33.66 19.95 -25.78
C THR A 587 33.76 18.44 -25.55
N ALA A 588 34.11 17.69 -26.58
CA ALA A 588 34.41 16.26 -26.47
C ALA A 588 35.91 16.02 -26.65
N ILE A 589 36.52 15.33 -25.68
CA ILE A 589 37.98 15.09 -25.63
C ILE A 589 38.22 13.59 -25.46
N ALA A 590 39.05 12.99 -26.30
CA ALA A 590 39.47 11.60 -26.15
C ALA A 590 40.30 11.45 -24.85
N ALA A 591 39.74 10.79 -23.84
CA ALA A 591 40.42 10.53 -22.57
C ALA A 591 41.38 9.33 -22.65
N LYS A 592 41.23 8.49 -23.68
CA LYS A 592 42.12 7.42 -24.11
C LYS A 592 42.13 7.35 -25.63
N ASP A 593 43.04 6.58 -26.21
CA ASP A 593 42.98 6.25 -27.64
C ASP A 593 41.61 5.64 -27.96
N THR A 594 40.88 6.28 -28.86
CA THR A 594 39.44 6.08 -29.06
C THR A 594 39.11 5.87 -30.53
N GLU A 595 38.35 4.81 -30.82
CA GLU A 595 37.72 4.60 -32.12
C GLU A 595 36.22 4.90 -32.06
N LEU A 596 35.75 5.71 -33.00
CA LEU A 596 34.37 6.16 -33.12
C LEU A 596 33.77 5.69 -34.45
N VAL A 597 32.51 5.26 -34.41
CA VAL A 597 31.69 5.06 -35.62
C VAL A 597 30.83 6.29 -35.84
N ALA A 598 31.11 7.05 -36.90
CA ALA A 598 30.33 8.19 -37.34
C ALA A 598 28.96 7.75 -37.89
N VAL A 599 27.92 8.41 -37.43
CA VAL A 599 26.52 8.25 -37.85
C VAL A 599 26.08 9.59 -38.46
N PRO A 600 26.15 9.73 -39.80
CA PRO A 600 25.72 10.96 -40.47
C PRO A 600 24.22 11.20 -40.29
N LYS A 601 23.84 12.45 -40.05
CA LYS A 601 22.42 12.85 -39.91
C LYS A 601 21.57 12.44 -41.13
N SER A 602 22.13 12.53 -42.33
CA SER A 602 21.46 12.12 -43.57
C SER A 602 21.23 10.61 -43.66
N ALA A 603 22.18 9.80 -43.21
CA ALA A 603 22.05 8.35 -43.16
C ALA A 603 21.02 7.92 -42.11
N PHE A 604 21.02 8.57 -40.94
CA PHE A 604 20.02 8.36 -39.90
C PHE A 604 18.61 8.73 -40.37
N ALA A 605 18.44 9.89 -41.02
CA ALA A 605 17.16 10.31 -41.57
C ALA A 605 16.61 9.33 -42.63
N LYS A 606 17.48 8.79 -43.50
CA LYS A 606 17.09 7.74 -44.47
C LYS A 606 16.61 6.48 -43.76
N ARG A 607 17.30 6.03 -42.70
CA ARG A 607 16.88 4.87 -41.90
C ARG A 607 15.55 5.12 -41.18
N LEU A 608 15.37 6.31 -40.61
CA LEU A 608 14.12 6.70 -39.96
C LEU A 608 12.94 6.72 -40.94
N LYS A 609 13.15 7.21 -42.17
CA LYS A 609 12.13 7.14 -43.22
C LYS A 609 11.79 5.69 -43.58
N GLY A 610 12.80 4.84 -43.76
CA GLY A 610 12.59 3.41 -44.01
C GLY A 610 11.92 2.67 -42.84
N ILE A 611 12.10 3.12 -41.60
CA ILE A 611 11.33 2.65 -40.44
C ILE A 611 9.90 3.16 -40.53
N ALA A 612 9.65 4.42 -40.85
CA ALA A 612 8.29 4.96 -40.99
C ALA A 612 7.47 4.23 -42.06
N ASP A 613 8.13 3.77 -43.12
CA ASP A 613 7.51 3.01 -44.21
C ASP A 613 7.13 1.57 -43.81
N ASN A 614 7.80 0.99 -42.80
CA ASN A 614 7.61 -0.41 -42.36
C ASN A 614 6.93 -0.55 -40.97
N ASP A 615 7.16 0.41 -40.08
CA ASP A 615 6.66 0.50 -38.71
C ASP A 615 6.45 1.97 -38.32
N ARG A 616 5.23 2.43 -38.60
CA ARG A 616 4.81 3.81 -38.37
C ARG A 616 4.84 4.20 -36.89
N MET A 617 4.69 3.23 -35.97
CA MET A 617 4.67 3.48 -34.53
C MET A 617 6.09 3.69 -34.00
N MET A 618 7.05 2.86 -34.42
CA MET A 618 8.46 3.09 -34.11
C MET A 618 8.96 4.43 -34.64
N ALA A 619 8.49 4.85 -35.82
CA ALA A 619 8.81 6.19 -36.33
C ALA A 619 8.22 7.32 -35.48
N ILE A 620 6.97 7.19 -35.00
CA ILE A 620 6.36 8.17 -34.10
C ILE A 620 7.11 8.25 -32.77
N LEU A 621 7.43 7.11 -32.15
CA LEU A 621 8.18 7.06 -30.89
C LEU A 621 9.58 7.65 -31.05
N LEU A 622 10.31 7.29 -32.11
CA LEU A 622 11.64 7.83 -32.36
C LEU A 622 11.56 9.35 -32.63
N ASN A 623 10.54 9.82 -33.34
CA ASN A 623 10.33 11.26 -33.55
C ASN A 623 10.00 11.99 -32.23
N ALA A 624 9.24 11.38 -31.33
CA ALA A 624 8.96 11.96 -30.01
C ALA A 624 10.23 12.08 -29.16
N VAL A 625 11.07 11.03 -29.15
CA VAL A 625 12.38 11.06 -28.48
C VAL A 625 13.28 12.13 -29.10
N LEU A 626 13.35 12.21 -30.43
CA LEU A 626 14.13 13.25 -31.13
C LEU A 626 13.61 14.66 -30.81
N LYS A 627 12.30 14.84 -30.69
CA LYS A 627 11.69 16.13 -30.32
C LYS A 627 12.09 16.55 -28.91
N GLU A 628 12.09 15.64 -27.94
CA GLU A 628 12.51 15.94 -26.57
C GLU A 628 14.02 16.21 -26.49
N MET A 629 14.83 15.42 -27.20
CA MET A 629 16.27 15.66 -27.32
C MET A 629 16.58 17.04 -27.90
N ARG A 630 15.81 17.49 -28.89
CA ARG A 630 15.96 18.84 -29.44
C ARG A 630 15.70 19.92 -28.41
N ARG A 631 14.64 19.77 -27.60
CA ARG A 631 14.27 20.72 -26.54
C ARG A 631 15.34 20.85 -25.46
N MET A 632 16.05 19.77 -25.14
CA MET A 632 17.17 19.81 -24.20
C MET A 632 18.42 20.51 -24.76
N GLY A 633 18.54 20.58 -26.09
CA GLY A 633 19.66 21.20 -26.78
C GLY A 633 19.43 22.65 -27.19
N GLU A 634 18.19 23.13 -27.17
CA GLU A 634 17.81 24.54 -27.27
C GLU A 634 18.03 25.23 -25.92
#